data_AF-A0A350U4Q8-F1
#
_entry.id   AF-A0A350U4Q8-F1
#
_cell.length_a   1.000
_cell.length_b   1.000
_cell.length_c   1.000
_cell.angle_alpha   90.00
_cell.angle_beta   90.00
_cell.angle_gamma   90.00
#
_symmetry.space_group_name_H-M   'P 1'
#
loop_
_entity.id
_entity.type
_entity.pdbx_description
1 polymer ?
#
loop_
_entity_poly.entity_id
_entity_poly.type
_entity_poly.pdbx_seq_one_letter_code
_entity_poly.pdbx_strand_id
1 'polypeptide(L)' 'MVQYVNCPACGGDKITRINHTWWGGVLGPKLVSAVKCDKCGKKYNGKTGKPYTVSLVIYTVVILAIVIAISYAVNL' A
#
# COMPACT_ATOMS: atom_id res chain seq x y z
N MET A 1 -9.33 -13.16 -13.80
CA MET A 1 -9.28 -13.12 -12.31
C MET A 1 -7.83 -12.88 -11.92
N VAL A 2 -7.52 -11.86 -11.12
CA VAL A 2 -6.13 -11.62 -10.68
C VAL A 2 -5.83 -12.65 -9.59
N GLN A 3 -4.92 -13.60 -9.85
CA GLN A 3 -4.39 -14.46 -8.80
C GLN A 3 -3.52 -13.62 -7.86
N TYR A 4 -3.82 -13.68 -6.57
CA TYR A 4 -2.96 -13.11 -5.53
C TYR A 4 -2.12 -14.22 -4.91
N VAL A 5 -0.89 -13.89 -4.51
CA VAL A 5 -0.04 -14.84 -3.77
C VAL A 5 -0.62 -15.13 -2.39
N ASN A 6 -0.49 -16.37 -1.93
CA ASN A 6 -0.92 -16.78 -0.59
C ASN A 6 -0.32 -15.88 0.49
N CYS A 7 -1.03 -15.76 1.62
CA CYS A 7 -0.61 -14.88 2.69
C CYS A 7 0.78 -15.29 3.22
N PRO A 8 1.79 -14.39 3.19
CA PRO A 8 3.16 -14.70 3.63
C PRO A 8 3.30 -14.93 5.14
N ALA A 9 2.26 -14.62 5.94
CA ALA A 9 2.30 -14.82 7.38
C ALA A 9 1.64 -16.11 7.85
N CYS A 10 0.62 -16.62 7.16
CA CYS A 10 -0.14 -17.79 7.61
C CYS A 10 -0.43 -18.81 6.50
N GLY A 11 0.04 -18.58 5.28
CA GLY A 11 -0.25 -19.44 4.12
C GLY A 11 -1.69 -19.38 3.62
N GLY A 12 -2.53 -18.48 4.16
CA GLY A 12 -3.94 -18.38 3.80
C GLY A 12 -4.19 -18.00 2.34
N ASP A 13 -5.17 -18.66 1.75
CA ASP A 13 -5.66 -18.56 0.37
C ASP A 13 -6.83 -17.58 0.21
N LYS A 14 -7.59 -17.32 1.28
CA LYS A 14 -8.65 -16.31 1.30
C LYS A 14 -8.07 -14.90 1.42
N ILE A 15 -8.12 -14.17 0.30
CA ILE A 15 -7.52 -12.85 0.12
C ILE A 15 -8.56 -11.87 -0.43
N THR A 16 -8.79 -10.80 0.32
CA THR A 16 -9.74 -9.74 -0.04
C THR A 16 -8.99 -8.47 -0.44
N ARG A 17 -9.39 -7.84 -1.56
CA ARG A 17 -8.78 -6.59 -2.02
C ARG A 17 -9.22 -5.42 -1.14
N ILE A 18 -8.28 -4.57 -0.76
CA ILE A 18 -8.56 -3.35 -0.02
C ILE A 18 -8.87 -2.25 -1.03
N ASN A 19 -10.13 -1.82 -1.14
CA ASN A 19 -10.56 -0.76 -2.06
C ASN A 19 -10.53 0.64 -1.47
N HIS A 20 -10.46 0.78 -0.14
CA HIS A 20 -10.46 2.06 0.56
C HIS A 20 -9.35 2.12 1.60
N THR A 21 -8.56 3.19 1.57
CA THR A 21 -7.61 3.55 2.63
C THR A 21 -8.17 4.76 3.39
N TRP A 22 -7.88 4.86 4.70
CA TRP A 22 -8.42 5.91 5.58
C TRP A 22 -7.95 7.35 5.26
N TRP A 23 -7.09 7.53 4.26
CA TRP A 23 -6.41 8.77 3.89
C TRP A 23 -7.13 9.50 2.73
N GLY A 24 -8.41 9.18 2.48
CA GLY A 24 -9.26 9.97 1.58
C GLY A 24 -8.97 9.83 0.08
N GLY A 25 -8.70 8.62 -0.45
CA GLY A 25 -8.61 8.46 -1.91
C GLY A 25 -8.63 7.02 -2.42
N VAL A 26 -9.39 6.81 -3.51
CA VAL A 26 -9.46 5.55 -4.28
C VAL A 26 -8.16 5.24 -5.04
N LEU A 27 -7.29 6.25 -5.24
CA LEU A 27 -6.10 6.15 -6.08
C LEU A 27 -4.98 5.30 -5.48
N GLY A 28 -4.68 5.45 -4.19
CA GLY A 28 -3.62 4.71 -3.49
C GLY A 28 -3.79 3.18 -3.54
N PRO A 29 -4.92 2.61 -3.06
CA PRO A 29 -5.10 1.15 -3.04
C PRO A 29 -5.13 0.50 -4.44
N LYS A 30 -5.53 1.25 -5.48
CA LYS A 30 -5.58 0.74 -6.86
C LYS A 30 -4.17 0.56 -7.45
N LEU A 31 -3.23 1.43 -7.09
CA LEU A 31 -1.83 1.38 -7.56
C LEU A 31 -1.03 0.23 -6.95
N VAL A 32 -1.22 -0.08 -5.67
CA VAL A 32 -0.34 -1.04 -4.96
C VAL A 32 -0.90 -2.46 -4.82
N SER A 33 -2.00 -2.80 -5.52
CA SER A 33 -2.63 -4.13 -5.42
C SER A 33 -2.78 -4.59 -3.96
N ALA A 34 -3.18 -3.65 -3.08
CA ALA A 34 -3.24 -3.90 -1.65
C ALA A 34 -4.35 -4.91 -1.33
N VAL A 35 -3.98 -5.96 -0.61
CA VAL A 35 -4.90 -7.01 -0.18
C VAL A 35 -4.77 -7.27 1.31
N LYS A 36 -5.81 -7.86 1.88
CA LYS A 36 -5.88 -8.34 3.25
C LYS A 36 -6.12 -9.84 3.23
N CYS A 37 -5.42 -10.59 4.08
CA CYS A 37 -5.77 -11.98 4.35
C CYS A 37 -6.96 -12.04 5.32
N ASP A 38 -7.98 -12.82 4.98
CA ASP A 38 -9.17 -12.97 5.83
C ASP A 38 -8.95 -13.94 7.01
N LYS A 39 -7.90 -14.77 6.95
CA LYS A 39 -7.54 -15.68 8.04
C LYS A 39 -6.79 -14.98 9.18
N CYS A 40 -5.74 -14.22 8.87
CA CYS A 40 -4.87 -13.60 9.88
C CYS A 40 -4.95 -12.06 9.93
N GLY A 41 -5.70 -11.44 9.01
CA GLY A 41 -5.85 -9.98 8.95
C GLY A 41 -4.64 -9.22 8.38
N LYS A 42 -3.54 -9.89 8.01
CA LYS A 42 -2.34 -9.24 7.49
C LYS A 42 -2.61 -8.53 6.17
N LYS A 43 -2.10 -7.30 6.05
CA LYS A 43 -2.17 -6.46 4.85
C LYS A 43 -0.84 -6.52 4.09
N TYR A 44 -0.90 -6.78 2.79
CA TYR A 44 0.29 -6.94 1.95
C TYR A 44 -0.05 -6.65 0.49
N ASN A 45 0.96 -6.61 -0.37
CA ASN A 45 0.77 -6.47 -1.81
C ASN A 45 0.43 -7.83 -2.41
N GLY A 46 -0.76 -7.98 -2.99
CA GLY A 46 -1.26 -9.26 -3.50
C GLY A 46 -0.49 -9.82 -4.69
N LYS A 47 0.35 -9.02 -5.37
CA LYS A 47 1.20 -9.49 -6.45
C LYS A 47 2.56 -10.01 -5.98
N THR A 48 3.11 -9.41 -4.93
CA THR A 48 4.50 -9.68 -4.52
C THR A 48 4.62 -10.33 -3.15
N GLY A 49 3.54 -10.40 -2.36
CA GLY A 49 3.59 -10.88 -0.98
C GLY A 49 4.30 -9.91 -0.03
N LYS A 50 4.79 -8.77 -0.51
CA LYS A 50 5.56 -7.82 0.31
C LYS A 50 4.66 -7.01 1.24
N PRO A 51 5.14 -6.61 2.43
CA PRO A 51 4.39 -5.79 3.36
C PRO A 51 4.01 -4.44 2.73
N TYR A 52 2.73 -4.09 2.86
CA TYR A 52 2.13 -2.85 2.34
C TYR A 52 2.77 -1.58 2.93
N THR A 53 3.27 -1.67 4.16
CA THR A 53 3.93 -0.59 4.89
C THR A 53 5.13 -0.03 4.15
N VAL A 54 5.92 -0.85 3.45
CA VAL A 54 7.12 -0.38 2.74
C VAL A 54 6.75 0.56 1.59
N SER A 55 5.79 0.16 0.75
CA SER A 55 5.33 1.01 -0.36
C SER A 55 4.65 2.29 0.13
N LEU A 56 3.91 2.22 1.24
CA LEU A 56 3.28 3.39 1.83
C LEU A 56 4.32 4.36 2.41
N VAL A 57 5.30 3.86 3.16
CA VAL A 57 6.39 4.66 3.73
C VAL A 57 7.17 5.38 2.63
N ILE A 58 7.54 4.67 1.56
CA ILE A 58 8.27 5.26 0.43
C ILE A 58 7.43 6.40 -0.20
N TYR A 59 6.15 6.17 -0.45
CA TYR A 59 5.28 7.20 -1.02
C TYR A 59 5.17 8.44 -0.12
N THR A 60 4.96 8.26 1.19
CA THR A 60 4.91 9.39 2.13
C THR A 60 6.22 10.16 2.20
N VAL A 61 7.36 9.48 2.20
CA VAL A 61 8.69 10.12 2.24
C VAL A 61 8.93 10.93 0.96
N VAL A 62 8.58 10.38 -0.21
CA VAL A 62 8.74 11.09 -1.49
C VAL A 62 7.89 12.35 -1.56
N ILE A 63 6.62 12.28 -1.15
CA ILE A 63 5.74 13.46 -1.13
C ILE A 63 6.26 14.52 -0.15
N LEU A 64 6.64 14.12 1.07
CA LEU A 64 7.21 15.05 2.04
C LEU A 64 8.46 15.75 1.49
N ALA A 65 9.36 15.00 0.85
CA ALA A 65 10.56 15.57 0.23
C ALA A 65 10.22 16.59 -0.86
N ILE A 66 9.24 16.31 -1.71
CA ILE A 66 8.79 17.25 -2.76
C ILE A 66 8.19 18.52 -2.16
N VAL A 67 7.30 18.37 -1.17
CA VAL A 67 6.66 19.52 -0.48
C VAL A 67 7.72 20.40 0.18
N ILE A 68 8.67 19.79 0.87
CA ILE A 68 9.80 20.50 1.51
C ILE A 68 10.62 21.23 0.45
N ALA A 69 11.02 20.56 -0.63
CA ALA A 69 11.81 21.18 -1.70
C ALA A 69 11.09 22.37 -2.35
N ILE A 70 9.79 22.25 -2.63
CA ILE A 70 8.99 23.35 -3.16
C ILE A 70 8.89 24.48 -2.13
N SER A 71 8.67 24.16 -0.85
CA SER A 71 8.58 25.19 0.19
C SER A 71 9.87 25.98 0.33
N TYR A 72 11.03 25.35 0.23
CA TYR A 72 12.32 26.04 0.21
C TYR A 72 12.51 26.85 -1.07
N ALA A 73 12.13 26.32 -2.24
CA ALA A 73 12.25 27.03 -3.52
C ALA A 73 11.31 28.25 -3.63
N VAL A 74 10.18 28.26 -2.93
CA VAL A 74 9.22 29.38 -2.90
C VAL A 74 9.58 30.42 -1.83
N ASN A 75 10.26 30.01 -0.74
CA ASN A 75 10.69 30.91 0.34
C ASN A 75 12.15 31.41 0.19
N LEU A 76 12.79 31.15 -0.95
CA LEU A 76 14.11 31.67 -1.34
C LEU A 76 13.94 32.65 -2.50
#